data_AF-X0WH83-F1
#
_entry.id   AF-X0WH83-F1
#
_cell.length_a   1.000
_cell.length_b   1.000
_cell.length_c   1.000
_cell.angle_alpha   90.00
_cell.angle_beta   90.00
_cell.angle_gamma   90.00
#
_symmetry.space_group_name_H-M   'P 1'
#
loop_
_entity.id
_entity.type
_entity.pdbx_description
1 polymer ?
#
loop_
_entity_poly.entity_id
_entity_poly.type
_entity_poly.pdbx_seq_one_letter_code
_entity_poly.pdbx_strand_id
1 'polypeptide(L)'
;IKKNDFYEFKFDLPEKLERFVVEKGSVALDGISLTISDITRGSFSVWVIPETYRKTNLQYRKRSEWVNVESDIMAKYVEKQVSKYKNTSEISEKLLRNGGFL
;
A
#
# COMPACT_ATOMS: atom_id res chain seq x y z
N ILE A 1 8.79 -7.72 -15.11
CA ILE A 1 9.23 -7.21 -16.43
C ILE A 1 10.59 -6.55 -16.23
N LYS A 2 11.61 -6.84 -17.04
CA LYS A 2 12.94 -6.21 -16.90
C LYS A 2 13.01 -5.00 -17.84
N LYS A 3 13.43 -3.84 -17.34
CA LYS A 3 13.68 -2.63 -18.11
C LYS A 3 15.05 -2.07 -17.72
N ASN A 4 15.99 -2.09 -18.66
CA ASN A 4 17.43 -1.94 -18.38
C ASN A 4 17.85 -2.93 -17.27
N ASP A 5 18.29 -2.46 -16.10
CA ASP A 5 18.62 -3.32 -14.96
C ASP A 5 17.60 -3.26 -13.81
N PHE A 6 16.47 -2.59 -14.02
CA PHE A 6 15.37 -2.54 -13.06
C PHE A 6 14.34 -3.61 -13.38
N TYR A 7 13.73 -4.15 -12.32
CA TYR A 7 12.74 -5.22 -12.40
C TYR A 7 11.41 -4.70 -11.88
N GLU A 8 10.41 -4.66 -12.74
CA GLU A 8 9.03 -4.41 -12.33
C GLU A 8 8.37 -5.71 -11.90
N PHE A 9 7.80 -5.71 -10.71
CA PHE A 9 6.93 -6.78 -10.24
C PHE A 9 5.52 -6.24 -10.09
N LYS A 10 4.55 -7.01 -10.58
CA LYS A 10 3.12 -6.72 -10.48
C LYS A 10 2.47 -7.80 -9.65
N PHE A 11 1.67 -7.38 -8.68
CA PHE A 11 1.00 -8.26 -7.72
C PHE A 11 -0.50 -7.99 -7.73
N ASP A 12 -1.28 -9.06 -7.57
CA ASP A 12 -2.71 -8.94 -7.37
C ASP A 12 -3.00 -8.29 -6.01
N LEU A 13 -3.99 -7.41 -5.99
CA LEU A 13 -4.39 -6.63 -4.83
C LEU A 13 -5.81 -7.05 -4.42
N PRO A 14 -5.95 -7.88 -3.37
CA PRO A 14 -7.25 -8.19 -2.80
C PRO A 14 -7.95 -6.93 -2.28
N GLU A 15 -9.27 -6.83 -2.47
CA GLU A 15 -10.10 -5.68 -2.07
C GLU A 15 -9.87 -5.26 -0.60
N LYS A 16 -9.68 -6.23 0.30
CA LYS A 16 -9.41 -5.99 1.73
C LYS A 16 -8.11 -5.20 1.99
N LEU A 17 -7.16 -5.22 1.07
CA LEU A 17 -5.87 -4.53 1.19
C LEU A 17 -5.85 -3.17 0.49
N GLU A 18 -6.82 -2.87 -0.39
CA GLU A 18 -6.84 -1.64 -1.19
C GLU A 18 -6.74 -0.36 -0.34
N ARG A 19 -7.36 -0.36 0.85
CA ARG A 19 -7.37 0.81 1.75
C ARG A 19 -6.03 1.08 2.44
N PHE A 20 -5.09 0.13 2.37
CA PHE A 20 -3.80 0.21 3.05
C PHE A 20 -2.62 0.38 2.09
N VAL A 21 -2.89 0.49 0.79
CA VAL A 21 -1.87 0.72 -0.23
C VAL A 21 -2.16 2.05 -0.93
N VAL A 22 -1.10 2.81 -1.18
CA VAL A 22 -1.18 4.11 -1.86
C VAL A 22 -0.01 4.22 -2.83
N GLU A 23 -0.22 4.92 -3.94
CA GLU A 23 0.87 5.18 -4.90
C GLU A 23 2.00 5.94 -4.19
N LYS A 24 3.25 5.55 -4.45
CA LYS A 24 4.47 6.03 -3.77
C LYS A 24 4.54 5.70 -2.27
N GLY A 25 3.57 4.96 -1.74
CA GLY A 25 3.61 4.42 -0.39
C GLY A 25 4.57 3.23 -0.26
N SER A 26 4.86 2.88 0.98
CA SER A 26 5.67 1.71 1.32
C SER A 26 4.82 0.44 1.36
N VAL A 27 5.42 -0.67 0.93
CA VAL A 27 4.87 -2.03 1.09
C VAL A 27 6.00 -2.99 1.36
N ALA A 28 5.79 -3.96 2.24
CA ALA A 28 6.73 -5.05 2.44
C ALA A 28 6.22 -6.32 1.73
N LEU A 29 7.10 -6.90 0.91
CA LEU A 29 6.85 -8.12 0.14
C LEU A 29 7.87 -9.18 0.56
N ASP A 30 7.42 -10.25 1.22
CA ASP A 30 8.27 -11.22 1.90
C ASP A 30 9.30 -10.55 2.85
N GLY A 31 8.88 -9.49 3.54
CA GLY A 31 9.73 -8.70 4.44
C GLY A 31 10.66 -7.68 3.74
N ILE A 32 10.62 -7.58 2.40
CA ILE A 32 11.43 -6.63 1.63
C ILE A 32 10.66 -5.31 1.53
N SER A 33 11.19 -4.25 2.13
CA SER A 33 10.63 -2.91 2.01
C SER A 33 10.80 -2.36 0.59
N LEU A 34 9.69 -2.02 -0.05
CA LEU A 34 9.61 -1.54 -1.43
C LEU A 34 8.64 -0.37 -1.54
N THR A 35 8.77 0.39 -2.62
CA THR A 35 7.89 1.52 -2.93
C THR A 35 6.92 1.15 -4.04
N ILE A 36 5.63 1.39 -3.81
CA ILE A 36 4.58 1.18 -4.81
C ILE A 36 4.76 2.20 -5.93
N SER A 37 4.98 1.72 -7.14
CA SER A 37 5.19 2.57 -8.31
C SER A 37 3.88 2.96 -9.00
N ASP A 38 2.91 2.05 -9.01
CA ASP A 38 1.62 2.21 -9.68
C ASP A 38 0.54 1.34 -9.01
N ILE A 39 -0.73 1.75 -9.11
CA ILE A 39 -1.90 1.01 -8.64
C ILE A 39 -2.94 1.02 -9.75
N THR A 40 -3.42 -0.17 -10.10
CA THR A 40 -4.54 -0.35 -11.04
C THR A 40 -5.65 -1.17 -10.36
N ARG A 41 -6.81 -1.31 -11.03
CA ARG A 41 -7.92 -2.07 -10.46
C ARG A 41 -7.48 -3.52 -10.14
N GLY A 42 -7.49 -3.87 -8.85
CA GLY A 42 -7.13 -5.20 -8.36
C GLY A 42 -5.65 -5.57 -8.47
N SER A 43 -4.74 -4.62 -8.68
CA SER A 43 -3.29 -4.92 -8.65
C SER A 43 -2.41 -3.69 -8.38
N PHE A 44 -1.19 -3.91 -7.91
CA PHE A 44 -0.18 -2.86 -7.76
C PHE A 44 1.17 -3.32 -8.32
N SER A 45 2.02 -2.36 -8.64
CA SER A 45 3.38 -2.61 -9.14
C SER A 45 4.44 -1.97 -8.25
N VAL A 46 5.64 -2.55 -8.27
CA VAL A 46 6.84 -2.02 -7.63
C VAL A 46 8.03 -2.11 -8.60
N TRP A 47 8.93 -1.12 -8.52
CA TRP A 47 10.23 -1.20 -9.19
C TRP A 47 11.30 -1.67 -8.21
N VAL A 48 12.04 -2.70 -8.62
CA VAL A 48 13.11 -3.31 -7.84
C VAL A 48 14.44 -3.01 -8.51
N ILE A 49 15.34 -2.40 -7.76
CA ILE A 49 16.70 -2.09 -8.22
C ILE A 49 17.54 -3.38 -8.33
N PRO A 50 18.63 -3.38 -9.13
CA PRO A 50 19.42 -4.59 -9.37
C PRO A 50 19.95 -5.24 -8.08
N GLU A 51 20.32 -4.42 -7.11
CA GLU A 51 20.88 -4.88 -5.84
C GLU A 51 19.85 -5.64 -5.01
N THR A 52 18.65 -5.07 -4.82
CA THR A 52 17.55 -5.72 -4.11
C THR A 52 17.13 -7.01 -4.80
N TYR A 53 17.05 -7.01 -6.14
CA TYR A 53 16.73 -8.23 -6.89
C TYR A 53 17.74 -9.35 -6.60
N ARG A 54 19.05 -9.07 -6.72
CA ARG A 54 20.12 -10.06 -6.50
C ARG A 54 20.30 -10.50 -5.05
N LYS A 55 19.95 -9.67 -4.08
CA LYS A 55 20.17 -9.95 -2.65
C LYS A 55 18.96 -10.52 -1.92
N THR A 56 17.84 -10.69 -2.60
CA THR A 56 16.60 -11.16 -1.96
C THR A 56 16.03 -12.39 -2.69
N ASN A 57 14.94 -12.94 -2.16
CA ASN A 57 14.25 -14.08 -2.76
C ASN A 57 13.53 -13.71 -4.09
N LEU A 58 13.36 -12.42 -4.40
CA LEU A 58 12.68 -11.95 -5.61
C LEU A 58 13.30 -12.48 -6.91
N GLN A 59 14.61 -12.72 -6.96
CA GLN A 59 15.26 -13.31 -8.15
C GLN A 59 14.86 -14.75 -8.46
N TYR A 60 14.33 -15.47 -7.46
CA TYR A 60 13.91 -16.87 -7.61
C TYR A 60 12.41 -17.01 -7.79
N ARG A 61 11.66 -15.92 -7.62
CA ARG A 61 10.19 -15.92 -7.71
C ARG A 61 9.71 -16.20 -9.11
N LYS A 62 8.66 -17.01 -9.21
CA LYS A 62 7.97 -17.32 -10.46
C LYS A 62 6.61 -16.63 -10.52
N ARG A 63 6.07 -16.48 -11.73
CA ARG A 63 4.71 -15.97 -11.92
C ARG A 63 3.72 -16.86 -11.17
N SER A 64 2.67 -16.25 -10.61
CA SER A 64 1.60 -16.92 -9.87
C SER A 64 2.02 -17.56 -8.54
N GLU A 65 3.24 -17.31 -8.05
CA GLU A 65 3.60 -17.66 -6.68
C GLU A 65 3.03 -16.64 -5.67
N TRP A 66 2.65 -17.14 -4.50
CA TRP A 66 2.20 -16.30 -3.40
C TRP A 66 3.39 -15.60 -2.72
N VAL A 67 3.10 -14.43 -2.17
CA VAL A 67 4.01 -13.55 -1.44
C VAL A 67 3.31 -13.09 -0.17
N ASN A 68 4.07 -13.00 0.93
CA ASN A 68 3.57 -12.36 2.13
C ASN A 68 3.55 -10.84 1.92
N VAL A 69 2.39 -10.23 2.09
CA VAL A 69 2.20 -8.78 1.91
C VAL A 69 1.94 -8.13 3.27
N GLU A 70 2.76 -7.15 3.61
CA GLU A 70 2.61 -6.32 4.79
C GLU A 70 2.42 -4.86 4.34
N SER A 71 1.25 -4.30 4.62
CA SER A 71 0.97 -2.89 4.37
C SER A 71 1.68 -1.99 5.38
N ASP A 72 1.88 -0.73 5.02
CA ASP A 72 2.44 0.27 5.93
C ASP A 72 1.64 0.37 7.24
N ILE A 73 2.35 0.37 8.37
CA ILE A 73 1.75 0.52 9.69
C ILE A 73 1.06 1.88 9.86
N MET A 74 1.58 2.92 9.22
CA MET A 74 0.97 4.26 9.22
C MET A 74 -0.39 4.22 8.53
N ALA A 75 -0.53 3.48 7.42
CA ALA A 75 -1.81 3.29 6.75
C ALA A 75 -2.83 2.61 7.67
N LYS A 76 -2.41 1.60 8.45
CA LYS A 76 -3.29 0.94 9.45
C LYS A 76 -3.71 1.89 10.58
N TYR A 77 -2.80 2.71 11.10
CA TYR A 77 -3.14 3.69 12.13
C TYR A 77 -4.08 4.78 11.60
N VAL A 78 -3.83 5.30 10.40
CA VAL A 78 -4.70 6.30 9.76
C VAL A 78 -6.09 5.71 9.52
N GLU A 79 -6.18 4.51 8.95
CA GLU A 79 -7.46 3.83 8.74
C GLU A 79 -8.20 3.63 10.07
N LYS A 80 -7.52 3.16 11.14
CA LYS A 80 -8.11 2.97 12.46
C LYS A 80 -8.61 4.26 13.09
N GLN A 81 -7.99 5.40 12.81
CA GLN A 81 -8.47 6.70 13.29
C GLN A 81 -9.64 7.21 12.45
N VAL A 82 -9.53 7.17 11.13
CA VAL A 82 -10.54 7.70 10.20
C VAL A 82 -11.82 6.86 10.23
N SER A 83 -11.73 5.54 10.39
CA SER A 83 -12.90 4.64 10.47
C SER A 83 -13.84 4.98 11.63
N LYS A 84 -13.34 5.59 12.71
CA LYS A 84 -14.17 6.08 13.83
C LYS A 84 -15.10 7.22 13.42
N TYR A 85 -14.71 8.03 12.44
CA TYR A 85 -15.46 9.19 11.98
C TYR A 85 -16.33 8.90 10.75
N LYS A 86 -16.15 7.75 10.09
CA LYS A 86 -16.96 7.35 8.92
C LYS A 86 -18.43 7.07 9.22
N ASN A 87 -18.77 6.84 10.50
CA ASN A 87 -20.15 6.62 10.94
C ASN A 87 -20.83 7.90 11.47
N THR A 88 -20.19 9.06 11.37
CA THR A 88 -20.76 10.33 11.83
C THR A 88 -21.25 11.12 10.64
N SER A 89 -22.40 10.72 10.08
CA SER A 89 -23.12 11.50 9.07
C SER A 89 -23.77 12.78 9.61
N GLU A 90 -23.61 13.08 10.90
CA GLU A 90 -24.06 14.33 11.50
C GLU A 90 -22.84 15.17 11.91
N ILE A 91 -22.54 16.20 11.12
CA ILE A 91 -21.78 17.34 11.62
C ILE A 91 -22.65 17.98 12.71
N SER A 92 -22.42 17.60 13.96
CA SER A 92 -23.15 18.21 15.08
C SER A 92 -22.80 19.69 15.18
N GLU A 93 -23.78 20.54 15.50
CA GLU A 93 -23.58 21.98 15.74
C GLU A 93 -22.46 22.24 16.78
N LYS A 94 -22.32 21.33 17.75
CA LYS A 94 -21.26 21.34 18.75
C LYS A 94 -19.86 21.26 18.14
N LEU A 95 -19.67 20.48 17.06
CA LEU A 95 -18.40 20.39 16.34
C LEU A 95 -18.09 21.69 15.60
N LEU A 96 -19.10 22.32 14.99
CA LEU A 96 -18.96 23.60 14.27
C LEU A 96 -18.59 24.74 15.23
N ARG A 97 -19.23 24.80 16.40
CA ARG A 97 -18.91 25.77 17.45
C ARG A 97 -17.51 25.57 18.02
N ASN A 98 -17.15 24.33 18.33
CA ASN A 98 -15.81 24.03 18.86
C ASN A 98 -14.68 24.27 17.85
N GLY A 99 -14.98 24.17 16.55
CA GLY A 99 -14.04 24.46 15.47
C GLY A 99 -13.96 25.93 15.06
N GLY A 100 -14.78 26.81 15.65
CA GLY A 100 -14.81 28.24 15.32
C GLY A 100 -15.48 28.58 13.98
N PHE A 101 -16.28 27.66 13.43
CA PHE A 101 -17.05 27.87 12.20
C PHE A 101 -18.45 28.47 12.45
N LEU A 102 -18.94 28.40 13.70
CA LEU A 102 -20.17 29.00 14.23
C LEU A 102 -19.93 29.57 15.63
#